data_AF-A0A1T1BGY9-F1
#
_entry.id   AF-A0A1T1BGY9-F1
#
_cell.length_a   1.000
_cell.length_b   1.000
_cell.length_c   1.000
_cell.angle_alpha   90.00
_cell.angle_beta   90.00
_cell.angle_gamma   90.00
#
_symmetry.space_group_name_H-M   'P 1'
#
loop_
_entity.id
_entity.type
_entity.pdbx_description
1 polymer ?
#
loop_
_entity_poly.entity_id
_entity_poly.type
_entity_poly.pdbx_seq_one_letter_code
_entity_poly.pdbx_strand_id
1 'polypeptide(L)'
;MEDILVPLFFFASVFGFPLARRAMIHRHNLELLRARSGPAEGAAAPGTPPDDAPALALRLPEPHRLYALALLCRLQDAPATLEPHTRATLGQIRREYLPDTLRSYLNLTPAAREQLRAGGRDPEGLLREQLEHLSRGVDGALRQDHGSASRLLTQGHYLRDRFEASTLDTARLDAAARIPVGTSVQK
;
A
#
# COMPACT_ATOMS: atom_id res chain seq x y z
N MET A 1 -5.96 3.36 -49.88
CA MET A 1 -6.52 2.74 -48.66
C MET A 1 -5.45 2.00 -47.84
N GLU A 2 -4.16 2.09 -48.18
CA GLU A 2 -3.08 1.41 -47.45
C GLU A 2 -2.34 2.35 -46.47
N ASP A 3 -2.39 3.66 -46.68
CA ASP A 3 -1.72 4.67 -45.83
C ASP A 3 -2.35 4.84 -44.42
N ILE A 4 -3.57 4.34 -44.20
CA ILE A 4 -4.27 4.40 -42.90
C ILE A 4 -4.06 3.10 -42.10
N LEU A 5 -3.71 2.00 -42.78
CA LEU A 5 -3.51 0.69 -42.14
C LEU A 5 -2.22 0.65 -41.31
N VAL A 6 -1.15 1.31 -41.79
CA VAL A 6 0.16 1.30 -41.11
C VAL A 6 0.12 2.05 -39.76
N PRO A 7 -0.44 3.28 -39.66
CA PRO A 7 -0.56 3.97 -38.37
C PRO A 7 -1.50 3.25 -37.40
N LEU A 8 -2.59 2.65 -37.90
CA LEU A 8 -3.56 1.92 -37.08
C LEU A 8 -2.93 0.66 -36.47
N PHE A 9 -2.14 -0.09 -37.24
CA PHE A 9 -1.40 -1.24 -36.74
C PHE A 9 -0.37 -0.83 -35.68
N PHE A 10 0.36 0.28 -35.91
CA PHE A 10 1.31 0.80 -34.93
C PHE A 10 0.62 1.21 -33.62
N PHE A 11 -0.51 1.91 -33.70
CA PHE A 11 -1.31 2.28 -32.53
C PHE A 11 -1.85 1.05 -31.79
N ALA A 12 -2.37 0.06 -32.51
CA ALA A 12 -2.84 -1.21 -31.93
C ALA A 12 -1.69 -2.00 -31.28
N SER A 13 -0.48 -1.97 -31.83
CA SER A 13 0.69 -2.62 -31.23
C SER A 13 1.21 -1.87 -30.01
N VAL A 14 1.29 -0.54 -30.03
CA VAL A 14 1.81 0.27 -28.91
C VAL A 14 0.83 0.36 -27.75
N PHE A 15 -0.48 0.45 -28.02
CA PHE A 15 -1.50 0.58 -26.96
C PHE A 15 -2.24 -0.73 -26.66
N GLY A 16 -2.45 -1.60 -27.67
CA GLY A 16 -3.16 -2.87 -27.48
C GLY A 16 -2.33 -3.93 -26.79
N PHE A 17 -1.02 -4.02 -27.08
CA PHE A 17 -0.14 -4.99 -26.45
C PHE A 17 0.03 -4.80 -24.92
N PRO A 18 0.25 -3.58 -24.38
CA PRO A 18 0.29 -3.38 -22.93
C PRO A 18 -1.08 -3.57 -22.24
N LEU A 19 -2.19 -3.25 -22.89
CA LEU A 19 -3.54 -3.51 -22.36
C LEU A 19 -3.87 -5.01 -22.34
N ALA A 20 -3.53 -5.75 -23.40
CA ALA A 20 -3.67 -7.20 -23.46
C ALA A 20 -2.76 -7.91 -22.44
N ARG A 21 -1.53 -7.42 -22.25
CA ARG A 21 -0.61 -7.93 -21.22
C ARG A 21 -1.18 -7.72 -19.81
N ARG A 22 -1.78 -6.56 -19.52
CA ARG A 22 -2.42 -6.27 -18.23
C ARG A 22 -3.64 -7.17 -17.99
N ALA A 23 -4.46 -7.43 -19.01
CA ALA A 23 -5.58 -8.36 -18.94
C ALA A 23 -5.13 -9.81 -18.72
N MET A 24 -4.03 -10.22 -19.34
CA MET A 24 -3.48 -11.57 -19.23
C MET A 24 -2.86 -11.83 -17.84
N ILE A 25 -2.19 -10.85 -17.23
CA ILE A 25 -1.67 -10.96 -15.85
C ILE A 25 -2.80 -11.08 -14.82
N HIS A 26 -3.92 -10.36 -15.02
CA HIS A 26 -5.10 -10.51 -14.18
C HIS A 26 -5.75 -11.89 -14.34
N ARG A 27 -5.87 -12.38 -15.57
CA ARG A 27 -6.43 -13.71 -15.85
C ARG A 27 -5.57 -14.82 -15.25
N HIS A 28 -4.25 -14.72 -15.37
CA HIS A 28 -3.34 -15.70 -14.80
C HIS A 28 -3.35 -15.68 -13.27
N ASN A 29 -3.43 -14.51 -12.63
CA ASN A 29 -3.61 -14.42 -11.18
C ASN A 29 -4.96 -15.01 -10.73
N LEU A 30 -6.04 -14.81 -11.50
CA LEU A 30 -7.34 -15.40 -11.23
C LEU A 30 -7.34 -16.93 -11.42
N GLU A 31 -6.63 -17.44 -12.42
CA GLU A 31 -6.46 -18.87 -12.67
C GLU A 31 -5.56 -19.52 -11.59
N LEU A 32 -4.51 -18.82 -11.11
CA LEU A 32 -3.71 -19.26 -9.97
C LEU A 32 -4.50 -19.27 -8.66
N LEU A 33 -5.36 -18.27 -8.42
CA LEU A 33 -6.29 -18.27 -7.29
C LEU A 33 -7.28 -19.43 -7.38
N ARG A 34 -7.87 -19.66 -8.57
CA ARG A 34 -8.83 -20.75 -8.82
C ARG A 34 -8.19 -22.13 -8.72
N ALA A 35 -6.95 -22.30 -9.19
CA ALA A 35 -6.19 -23.54 -9.05
C ALA A 35 -5.77 -23.82 -7.60
N ARG A 36 -5.49 -22.76 -6.83
CA ARG A 36 -5.26 -22.85 -5.37
C ARG A 36 -6.56 -23.12 -4.59
N SER A 37 -7.71 -22.81 -5.19
CA SER A 37 -9.07 -23.10 -4.71
C SER A 37 -9.67 -24.38 -5.31
N GLY A 38 -8.84 -25.41 -5.58
CA GLY A 38 -9.29 -26.74 -6.02
C GLY A 38 -10.44 -27.31 -5.17
N PRO A 39 -11.17 -28.31 -5.70
CA PRO A 39 -12.61 -28.50 -5.50
C PRO A 39 -12.95 -28.74 -4.03
N ALA A 40 -13.29 -27.66 -3.33
CA ALA A 40 -14.09 -27.74 -2.12
C ALA A 40 -15.53 -27.95 -2.56
N GLU A 41 -15.89 -29.20 -2.83
CA GLU A 41 -17.26 -29.67 -2.69
C GLU A 41 -17.81 -29.16 -1.34
N GLY A 42 -18.83 -28.31 -1.40
CA GLY A 42 -19.73 -28.10 -0.27
C GLY A 42 -19.20 -27.38 0.97
N ALA A 43 -18.06 -26.70 0.93
CA ALA A 43 -17.72 -25.74 1.99
C ALA A 43 -18.42 -24.42 1.67
N ALA A 44 -19.55 -24.16 2.34
CA ALA A 44 -20.21 -22.87 2.37
C ALA A 44 -19.14 -21.76 2.37
N ALA A 45 -19.26 -20.79 1.45
CA ALA A 45 -18.45 -19.58 1.47
C ALA A 45 -18.35 -19.12 2.93
N PRO A 46 -17.14 -18.93 3.51
CA PRO A 46 -17.03 -18.46 4.87
C PRO A 46 -17.82 -17.17 4.90
N GLY A 47 -18.94 -17.19 5.63
CA GLY A 47 -20.02 -16.23 5.47
C GLY A 47 -19.41 -14.84 5.45
N THR A 48 -19.60 -14.13 4.35
CA THR A 48 -19.43 -12.69 4.32
C THR A 48 -20.16 -12.19 5.55
N PRO A 49 -19.48 -11.65 6.58
CA PRO A 49 -20.18 -11.22 7.76
C PRO A 49 -21.23 -10.20 7.28
N PRO A 50 -22.45 -10.23 7.85
CA PRO A 50 -23.54 -9.34 7.42
C PRO A 50 -23.18 -7.85 7.50
N ASP A 51 -22.04 -7.51 8.11
CA ASP A 51 -21.48 -6.19 8.34
C ASP A 51 -20.12 -5.98 7.67
N ASP A 52 -19.93 -6.49 6.45
CA ASP A 52 -18.77 -6.17 5.64
C ASP A 52 -18.74 -4.67 5.27
N ALA A 53 -17.55 -4.04 5.32
CA ALA A 53 -17.40 -2.59 5.14
C ALA A 53 -18.07 -2.04 3.86
N PRO A 54 -18.01 -2.72 2.69
CA PRO A 54 -18.75 -2.30 1.48
C PRO A 54 -20.27 -2.35 1.66
N ALA A 55 -20.80 -3.38 2.31
CA ALA A 55 -22.24 -3.51 2.57
C ALA A 55 -22.74 -2.42 3.52
N LEU A 56 -21.95 -2.09 4.54
CA LEU A 56 -22.22 -0.98 5.45
C LEU A 56 -22.17 0.37 4.73
N ALA A 57 -21.20 0.59 3.85
CA ALA A 57 -21.06 1.82 3.09
C ALA A 57 -22.29 2.11 2.20
N LEU A 58 -22.87 1.07 1.59
CA LEU A 58 -24.05 1.20 0.73
C LEU A 58 -25.32 1.64 1.47
N ARG A 59 -25.38 1.41 2.78
CA ARG A 59 -26.52 1.79 3.65
C ARG A 59 -26.45 3.25 4.11
N LEU A 60 -25.33 3.95 3.86
CA LEU A 60 -25.14 5.34 4.25
C LEU A 60 -25.96 6.29 3.36
N PRO A 61 -26.39 7.44 3.91
CA PRO A 61 -26.93 8.52 3.09
C PRO A 61 -25.84 9.15 2.22
N GLU A 62 -26.27 9.85 1.17
CA GLU A 62 -25.36 10.70 0.40
C GLU A 62 -25.09 12.01 1.17
N PRO A 63 -23.85 12.56 1.12
CA PRO A 63 -22.70 12.18 0.29
C PRO A 63 -21.76 11.12 0.89
N HIS A 64 -22.02 10.66 2.12
CA HIS A 64 -21.08 9.83 2.89
C HIS A 64 -20.85 8.46 2.26
N ARG A 65 -21.86 7.92 1.58
CA ARG A 65 -21.74 6.68 0.81
C ARG A 65 -20.62 6.76 -0.24
N LEU A 66 -20.60 7.80 -1.06
CA LEU A 66 -19.56 8.00 -2.07
C LEU A 66 -18.17 8.12 -1.44
N TYR A 67 -18.07 8.83 -0.32
CA TYR A 67 -16.81 9.01 0.38
C TYR A 67 -16.26 7.68 0.95
N ALA A 68 -17.12 6.89 1.60
CA ALA A 68 -16.74 5.59 2.14
C ALA A 68 -16.34 4.61 1.02
N LEU A 69 -17.07 4.59 -0.10
CA LEU A 69 -16.73 3.77 -1.26
C LEU A 69 -15.40 4.19 -1.89
N ALA A 70 -15.14 5.50 -2.04
CA ALA A 70 -13.86 5.99 -2.53
C ALA A 70 -12.70 5.54 -1.63
N LEU A 71 -12.87 5.59 -0.30
CA LEU A 71 -11.88 5.09 0.64
C LEU A 71 -11.64 3.57 0.50
N LEU A 72 -12.70 2.79 0.32
CA LEU A 72 -12.60 1.35 0.08
C LEU A 72 -11.87 1.04 -1.22
N CYS A 73 -12.14 1.76 -2.31
CA CYS A 73 -11.41 1.63 -3.57
C CYS A 73 -9.92 1.91 -3.36
N ARG A 74 -9.58 3.01 -2.67
CA ARG A 74 -8.18 3.35 -2.37
C ARG A 74 -7.46 2.27 -1.55
N LEU A 75 -8.13 1.69 -0.56
CA LEU A 75 -7.59 0.58 0.24
C LEU A 75 -7.40 -0.69 -0.59
N GLN A 76 -8.27 -0.92 -1.58
CA GLN A 76 -8.18 -2.05 -2.49
C GLN A 76 -7.08 -1.88 -3.55
N ASP A 77 -6.86 -0.65 -4.00
CA ASP A 77 -5.86 -0.28 -5.01
C ASP A 77 -4.43 -0.16 -4.42
N ALA A 78 -4.28 -0.39 -3.11
CA ALA A 78 -2.98 -0.37 -2.45
C ALA A 78 -2.02 -1.40 -3.08
N PRO A 79 -0.75 -1.05 -3.34
CA PRO A 79 0.16 -1.93 -4.06
C PRO A 79 0.49 -3.19 -3.24
N ALA A 80 0.68 -4.32 -3.95
CA ALA A 80 1.02 -5.59 -3.28
C ALA A 80 2.44 -5.59 -2.67
N THR A 81 3.30 -4.66 -3.09
CA THR A 81 4.72 -4.55 -2.71
C THR A 81 4.97 -3.67 -1.48
N LEU A 82 3.92 -3.28 -0.75
CA LEU A 82 4.06 -2.47 0.48
C LEU A 82 4.88 -3.17 1.55
N GLU A 83 5.58 -2.40 2.37
CA GLU A 83 6.24 -2.87 3.58
C GLU A 83 5.23 -3.59 4.50
N PRO A 84 5.66 -4.63 5.24
CA PRO A 84 4.75 -5.41 6.10
C PRO A 84 3.97 -4.56 7.11
N HIS A 85 4.60 -3.53 7.67
CA HIS A 85 3.95 -2.62 8.61
C HIS A 85 2.85 -1.80 7.93
N THR A 86 3.15 -1.13 6.81
CA THR A 86 2.16 -0.40 6.01
C THR A 86 0.98 -1.29 5.63
N ARG A 87 1.28 -2.51 5.17
CA ARG A 87 0.26 -3.50 4.80
C ARG A 87 -0.63 -3.91 5.99
N ALA A 88 -0.04 -4.10 7.17
CA ALA A 88 -0.77 -4.41 8.39
C ALA A 88 -1.71 -3.25 8.77
N THR A 89 -1.21 -2.00 8.75
CA THR A 89 -2.00 -0.81 9.03
C THR A 89 -3.19 -0.65 8.08
N LEU A 90 -2.96 -0.77 6.77
CA LEU A 90 -4.05 -0.69 5.79
C LEU A 90 -5.05 -1.85 5.95
N GLY A 91 -4.54 -3.04 6.28
CA GLY A 91 -5.37 -4.20 6.62
C GLY A 91 -6.28 -3.95 7.83
N GLN A 92 -5.74 -3.33 8.87
CA GLN A 92 -6.47 -2.96 10.08
C GLN A 92 -7.54 -1.90 9.82
N ILE A 93 -7.19 -0.85 9.06
CA ILE A 93 -8.16 0.17 8.64
C ILE A 93 -9.33 -0.48 7.89
N ARG A 94 -9.05 -1.40 6.97
CA ARG A 94 -10.07 -2.07 6.16
C ARG A 94 -10.97 -3.00 6.96
N ARG A 95 -10.42 -3.76 7.91
CA ARG A 95 -11.13 -4.84 8.60
C ARG A 95 -11.75 -4.44 9.92
N GLU A 96 -11.21 -3.44 10.60
CA GLU A 96 -11.61 -3.03 11.93
C GLU A 96 -12.14 -1.60 11.91
N TYR A 97 -11.25 -0.62 11.67
CA TYR A 97 -11.59 0.78 11.95
C TYR A 97 -12.70 1.34 11.07
N LEU A 98 -12.66 1.06 9.75
CA LEU A 98 -13.69 1.52 8.84
C LEU A 98 -15.05 0.89 9.15
N PRO A 99 -15.21 -0.45 9.17
CA PRO A 99 -16.51 -1.05 9.45
C PRO A 99 -17.01 -0.72 10.88
N ASP A 100 -16.13 -0.59 11.88
CA ASP A 100 -16.51 -0.15 13.22
C ASP A 100 -17.11 1.27 13.19
N THR A 101 -16.44 2.21 12.50
CA THR A 101 -16.94 3.59 12.32
C THR A 101 -18.32 3.61 11.66
N LEU A 102 -18.49 2.83 10.59
CA LEU A 102 -19.75 2.76 9.87
C LEU A 102 -20.86 2.11 10.72
N ARG A 103 -20.56 1.05 11.46
CA ARG A 103 -21.52 0.42 12.39
C ARG A 103 -21.93 1.39 13.50
N SER A 104 -20.99 2.12 14.09
CA SER A 104 -21.30 3.11 15.13
C SER A 104 -22.28 4.17 14.63
N TYR A 105 -22.11 4.68 13.40
CA TYR A 105 -23.04 5.64 12.82
C TYR A 105 -24.40 5.04 12.46
N LEU A 106 -24.42 3.83 11.88
CA LEU A 106 -25.67 3.17 11.50
C LEU A 106 -26.51 2.73 12.71
N ASN A 107 -25.85 2.45 13.84
CA ASN A 107 -26.51 2.04 15.09
C ASN A 107 -26.88 3.23 15.99
N LEU A 108 -26.71 4.48 15.54
CA LEU A 108 -27.02 5.66 16.34
C LEU A 108 -28.53 5.82 16.52
N THR A 109 -28.99 5.68 17.77
CA THR A 109 -30.41 5.81 18.13
C THR A 109 -30.89 7.26 17.99
N PRO A 110 -32.21 7.50 17.83
CA PRO A 110 -32.75 8.86 17.78
C PRO A 110 -32.37 9.71 19.01
N ALA A 111 -32.44 9.12 20.21
CA ALA A 111 -32.04 9.78 21.45
C ALA A 111 -30.55 10.18 21.46
N ALA A 112 -29.66 9.32 20.96
CA ALA A 112 -28.24 9.63 20.84
C ALA A 112 -27.98 10.75 19.81
N ARG A 113 -28.74 10.77 18.71
CA ARG A 113 -28.67 11.86 17.71
C ARG A 113 -29.10 13.20 18.31
N GLU A 114 -30.18 13.21 19.09
CA GLU A 114 -30.65 14.40 19.80
C GLU A 114 -29.62 14.88 20.83
N GLN A 115 -29.03 13.96 21.59
CA GLN A 115 -27.98 14.30 22.55
C GLN A 115 -26.75 14.92 21.89
N LEU A 116 -26.30 14.39 20.75
CA LEU A 116 -25.21 14.97 19.98
C LEU A 116 -25.54 16.39 19.50
N ARG A 117 -26.76 16.59 18.97
CA ARG A 117 -27.22 17.91 18.50
C ARG A 117 -27.37 18.91 19.64
N ALA A 118 -27.86 18.47 20.80
CA ALA A 118 -27.90 19.30 22.01
C ALA A 118 -26.50 19.75 22.45
N GLY A 119 -25.49 18.91 22.23
CA GLY A 119 -24.07 19.25 22.39
C GLY A 119 -23.45 20.03 21.22
N GLY A 120 -24.25 20.51 20.27
CA GLY A 120 -23.79 21.28 19.10
C GLY A 120 -23.06 20.46 18.04
N ARG A 121 -23.11 19.13 18.10
CA ARG A 121 -22.46 18.26 17.11
C ARG A 121 -23.49 17.63 16.18
N ASP A 122 -23.22 17.73 14.89
CA ASP A 122 -24.00 17.05 13.87
C ASP A 122 -23.46 15.61 13.65
N PRO A 123 -24.29 14.55 13.77
CA PRO A 123 -23.86 13.18 13.52
C PRO A 123 -23.28 12.95 12.13
N GLU A 124 -23.82 13.63 11.11
CA GLU A 124 -23.34 13.53 9.74
C GLU A 124 -21.99 14.25 9.56
N GLY A 125 -21.80 15.40 10.22
CA GLY A 125 -20.52 16.09 10.36
C GLY A 125 -19.46 15.19 11.02
N LEU A 126 -19.79 14.56 12.15
CA LEU A 126 -18.88 13.65 12.86
C LEU A 126 -18.46 12.47 11.99
N LEU A 127 -19.40 11.83 11.29
CA LEU A 127 -19.07 10.72 10.38
C LEU A 127 -18.07 11.17 9.31
N ARG A 128 -18.28 12.34 8.71
CA ARG A 128 -17.38 12.92 7.71
C ARG A 128 -15.98 13.11 8.28
N GLU A 129 -15.87 13.72 9.45
CA GLU A 129 -14.59 13.94 10.13
C GLU A 129 -13.84 12.62 10.38
N GLN A 130 -14.55 11.58 10.84
CA GLN A 130 -13.95 10.26 11.06
C GLN A 130 -13.45 9.64 9.77
N LEU A 131 -14.24 9.69 8.70
CA LEU A 131 -13.83 9.17 7.39
C LEU A 131 -12.63 9.96 6.83
N GLU A 132 -12.58 11.28 7.03
CA GLU A 132 -11.43 12.11 6.67
C GLU A 132 -10.17 11.77 7.47
N HIS A 133 -10.31 11.44 8.76
CA HIS A 133 -9.19 10.96 9.58
C HIS A 133 -8.64 9.63 9.05
N LEU A 134 -9.53 8.68 8.72
CA LEU A 134 -9.14 7.42 8.11
C LEU A 134 -8.45 7.63 6.76
N SER A 135 -9.01 8.50 5.91
CA SER A 135 -8.43 8.86 4.61
C SER A 135 -7.01 9.43 4.75
N ARG A 136 -6.82 10.38 5.68
CA ARG A 136 -5.50 10.94 6.00
C ARG A 136 -4.53 9.89 6.56
N GLY A 137 -5.03 8.95 7.36
CA GLY A 137 -4.25 7.81 7.85
C GLY A 137 -3.73 6.91 6.73
N VAL A 138 -4.60 6.59 5.77
CA VAL A 138 -4.22 5.85 4.55
C VAL A 138 -3.16 6.61 3.75
N ASP A 139 -3.37 7.91 3.52
CA ASP A 139 -2.40 8.78 2.84
C ASP A 139 -1.06 8.87 3.56
N GLY A 140 -1.07 8.94 4.88
CA GLY A 140 0.13 8.93 5.72
C GLY A 140 0.91 7.62 5.57
N ALA A 141 0.22 6.49 5.71
CA ALA A 141 0.83 5.17 5.63
C ALA A 141 1.47 4.92 4.25
N LEU A 142 0.77 5.24 3.16
CA LEU A 142 1.29 5.09 1.81
C LEU A 142 2.50 6.00 1.53
N ARG A 143 2.50 7.24 2.03
CA ARG A 143 3.67 8.13 1.90
C ARG A 143 4.87 7.64 2.71
N GLN A 144 4.64 7.07 3.89
CA GLN A 144 5.71 6.58 4.75
C GLN A 144 6.46 5.40 4.12
N ASP A 145 5.77 4.53 3.38
CA ASP A 145 6.35 3.40 2.63
C ASP A 145 7.44 3.88 1.64
N HIS A 146 7.15 4.93 0.88
CA HIS A 146 8.14 5.57 -0.01
C HIS A 146 9.30 6.23 0.76
N GLY A 147 9.01 6.78 1.95
CA GLY A 147 10.03 7.33 2.84
C GLY A 147 10.98 6.26 3.39
N SER A 148 10.50 5.06 3.70
CA SER A 148 11.33 3.94 4.14
C SER A 148 12.32 3.51 3.07
N ALA A 149 11.90 3.41 1.81
CA ALA A 149 12.80 3.12 0.69
C ALA A 149 13.94 4.15 0.58
N SER A 150 13.61 5.44 0.70
CA SER A 150 14.60 6.52 0.65
C SER A 150 15.58 6.48 1.84
N ARG A 151 15.09 6.12 3.03
CA ARG A 151 15.93 5.93 4.24
C ARG A 151 16.88 4.73 4.08
N LEU A 152 16.41 3.62 3.53
CA LEU A 152 17.26 2.44 3.28
C LEU A 152 18.39 2.76 2.30
N LEU A 153 18.12 3.52 1.24
CA LEU A 153 19.17 3.97 0.30
C LEU A 153 20.19 4.87 1.00
N THR A 154 19.73 5.83 1.79
CA THR A 154 20.60 6.76 2.53
C THR A 154 21.48 6.01 3.55
N GLN A 155 20.90 5.06 4.28
CA GLN A 155 21.63 4.24 5.24
C GLN A 155 22.64 3.33 4.53
N GLY A 156 22.28 2.75 3.38
CA GLY A 156 23.20 1.97 2.56
C GLY A 156 24.42 2.77 2.09
N HIS A 157 24.21 4.02 1.67
CA HIS A 157 25.30 4.94 1.32
C HIS A 157 26.20 5.23 2.52
N TYR A 158 25.62 5.58 3.67
CA TYR A 158 26.41 5.84 4.89
C TYR A 158 27.23 4.62 5.34
N LEU A 159 26.63 3.43 5.33
CA LEU A 159 27.34 2.20 5.69
C LEU A 159 28.49 1.93 4.72
N ARG A 160 28.25 2.11 3.40
CA ARG A 160 29.30 1.98 2.40
C ARG A 160 30.44 2.95 2.64
N ASP A 161 30.17 4.24 2.80
CA ASP A 161 31.19 5.27 3.02
C ASP A 161 32.02 4.96 4.28
N ARG A 162 31.37 4.56 5.38
CA ARG A 162 32.06 4.29 6.64
C ARG A 162 32.94 3.04 6.58
N PHE A 163 32.45 1.96 5.98
CA PHE A 163 33.19 0.69 5.92
C PHE A 163 34.19 0.61 4.75
N GLU A 164 33.96 1.30 3.63
CA GLU A 164 34.95 1.45 2.54
C GLU A 164 36.10 2.38 2.94
N ALA A 165 35.83 3.48 3.66
CA ALA A 165 36.89 4.32 4.21
C ALA A 165 37.77 3.55 5.21
N SER A 166 37.16 2.68 6.02
CA SER A 166 37.89 1.87 7.00
C SER A 166 38.76 0.79 6.36
N THR A 167 38.36 0.25 5.20
CA THR A 167 39.17 -0.74 4.45
C THR A 167 40.33 -0.11 3.70
N LEU A 168 40.17 1.13 3.20
CA LEU A 168 41.28 1.87 2.58
C LEU A 168 42.33 2.31 3.62
N ASP A 169 41.90 2.61 4.85
CA ASP A 169 42.80 3.04 5.92
C ASP A 169 43.63 1.87 6.49
N THR A 170 43.01 0.69 6.67
CA THR A 170 43.75 -0.54 7.02
C THR A 170 44.71 -0.97 5.91
N ALA A 171 44.32 -0.88 4.64
CA ALA A 171 45.20 -1.18 3.52
C ALA A 171 46.41 -0.22 3.41
N ARG A 172 46.24 1.06 3.78
CA ARG A 172 47.35 2.03 3.85
C ARG A 172 48.30 1.74 5.01
N LEU A 173 47.77 1.38 6.18
CA LEU A 173 48.59 0.99 7.33
C LEU A 173 49.43 -0.26 7.04
N ASP A 174 48.86 -1.26 6.37
CA ASP A 174 49.58 -2.47 5.94
C ASP A 174 50.64 -2.19 4.85
N ALA A 175 50.37 -1.25 3.94
CA ALA A 175 51.33 -0.84 2.92
C ALA A 175 52.50 -0.03 3.52
N ALA A 176 52.25 0.81 4.53
CA ALA A 176 53.28 1.56 5.25
C ALA A 176 54.17 0.65 6.12
N ALA A 177 53.63 -0.45 6.64
CA ALA A 177 54.39 -1.45 7.39
C ALA A 177 55.33 -2.31 6.51
N ARG A 178 55.24 -2.22 5.16
CA ARG A 178 56.07 -2.97 4.20
C ARG A 178 57.22 -2.17 3.58
N ILE A 179 57.59 -1.01 4.13
CA ILE A 179 58.83 -0.33 3.69
C ILE A 179 60.04 -1.20 4.09
N PRO A 180 60.85 -1.69 3.12
CA PRO A 180 61.98 -2.55 3.42
C PRO A 180 63.09 -1.73 4.07
N VAL A 181 63.48 -2.10 5.30
CA VAL A 181 64.71 -1.64 5.94
C VAL A 181 65.89 -2.30 5.22
N GLY A 182 66.24 -1.76 4.04
CA GLY A 182 67.53 -1.98 3.43
C GLY A 182 68.46 -0.86 3.87
N THR A 183 69.48 -1.19 4.66
CA THR A 183 70.90 -1.05 4.26
C THR A 183 71.86 -1.14 5.45
N SER A 184 72.97 -1.83 5.17
CA SER A 184 74.29 -1.60 5.73
C SER A 184 74.58 -2.14 7.14
N VAL A 185 75.30 -3.27 7.21
CA VAL A 185 76.58 -3.33 7.92
C VAL A 185 77.52 -4.27 7.16
N GLN A 186 78.53 -3.69 6.51
CA GLN A 186 79.82 -4.33 6.22
C GLN A 186 80.49 -4.68 7.55
N LYS A 187 81.01 -5.91 7.72
CA LYS A 187 82.44 -6.25 7.66
C LYS A 187 82.66 -7.72 8.01
#